data_AF-A0A962YU34-F1
#
_entry.id   AF-A0A962YU34-F1
#
_cell.length_a   1.000
_cell.length_b   1.000
_cell.length_c   1.000
_cell.angle_alpha   90.00
_cell.angle_beta   90.00
_cell.angle_gamma   90.00
#
_symmetry.space_group_name_H-M   'P 1'
#
loop_
_entity.id
_entity.type
_entity.pdbx_description
1 polymer ?
#
loop_
_entity_poly.entity_id
_entity_poly.type
_entity_poly.pdbx_seq_one_letter_code
_entity_poly.pdbx_strand_id
1 'polypeptide(L)' 'VLALIGSSAAFAADAPLKAVGVTLGSLGNPFFVTLAKGAQVKAKEIGDDKVKVTVDSADYDLGKQTNQIDNFISAR' A
#
# COMPACT_ATOMS: atom_id res chain seq x y z
N VAL A 1 -32.06 -0.99 -38.41
CA VAL A 1 -31.17 -0.35 -37.41
C VAL A 1 -31.32 -1.15 -36.12
N LEU A 2 -30.38 -2.05 -35.83
CA LEU A 2 -30.37 -2.82 -34.59
C LEU A 2 -28.92 -2.94 -34.12
N ALA A 3 -28.70 -2.55 -32.87
CA ALA A 3 -27.41 -2.28 -32.26
C ALA A 3 -26.60 -3.54 -31.97
N LEU A 4 -25.28 -3.43 -32.09
CA LEU A 4 -24.34 -4.28 -31.38
C LEU A 4 -23.23 -3.41 -30.80
N ILE A 5 -23.56 -2.73 -29.69
CA ILE A 5 -22.57 -2.06 -28.84
C ILE A 5 -21.94 -3.18 -28.04
N GLY A 6 -20.86 -3.76 -28.57
CA GLY A 6 -20.08 -4.76 -27.87
C GLY A 6 -19.57 -4.15 -26.56
N SER A 7 -20.02 -4.69 -25.43
CA SER A 7 -19.42 -4.42 -24.14
C SER A 7 -17.94 -4.78 -24.22
N SER A 8 -17.10 -3.77 -24.40
CA SER A 8 -15.71 -3.84 -24.01
C SER A 8 -15.72 -4.21 -22.53
N ALA A 9 -15.43 -5.48 -22.23
CA ALA A 9 -14.95 -5.86 -20.92
C ALA A 9 -13.78 -4.91 -20.64
N ALA A 10 -14.01 -3.92 -19.79
CA ALA A 10 -12.95 -3.09 -19.27
C ALA A 10 -12.06 -4.07 -18.50
N PHE A 11 -11.01 -4.55 -19.17
CA PHE A 11 -9.81 -4.95 -18.47
C PHE A 11 -9.56 -3.80 -17.50
N ALA A 12 -9.64 -4.09 -16.20
CA ALA A 12 -9.24 -3.13 -15.19
C ALA A 12 -7.83 -2.71 -15.59
N ALA A 13 -7.70 -1.53 -16.20
CA ALA A 13 -6.41 -0.93 -16.45
C ALA A 13 -5.71 -0.96 -15.08
N ASP A 14 -4.49 -1.52 -15.03
CA ASP A 14 -3.70 -1.60 -13.80
C ASP A 14 -3.84 -0.28 -13.05
N ALA A 15 -4.63 -0.31 -11.97
CA ALA A 15 -4.94 0.91 -11.26
C ALA A 15 -3.60 1.42 -10.70
N PRO A 16 -3.24 2.69 -10.95
CA PRO A 16 -1.93 3.18 -10.56
C PRO A 16 -1.76 3.01 -9.05
N LEU A 17 -0.59 2.52 -8.63
CA LEU A 17 -0.26 2.39 -7.22
C LEU A 17 -0.24 3.78 -6.58
N LYS A 18 -1.13 4.04 -5.61
CA LYS A 18 -1.26 5.36 -4.97
C LYS A 18 -0.63 5.41 -3.58
N ALA A 19 -0.78 4.35 -2.80
CA ALA A 19 -0.32 4.30 -1.43
C ALA A 19 0.05 2.88 -0.99
N VAL A 20 0.98 2.79 -0.04
CA VAL A 20 1.40 1.56 0.63
C VAL A 20 1.49 1.81 2.14
N GLY A 21 0.72 1.07 2.93
CA GLY A 21 0.85 1.04 4.39
C GLY A 21 1.69 -0.15 4.84
N VAL A 22 2.63 0.07 5.77
CA VAL A 22 3.52 -0.96 6.31
C VAL A 22 3.49 -0.88 7.83
N THR A 23 2.99 -1.92 8.49
CA THR A 23 3.04 -2.07 9.96
C THR A 23 4.06 -3.15 10.33
N LEU A 24 4.98 -2.83 11.23
CA LEU A 24 6.09 -3.71 11.63
C LEU A 24 6.18 -3.88 13.14
N GLY A 25 6.91 -4.89 13.61
CA GLY A 25 7.08 -5.17 15.04
C GLY A 25 7.62 -3.97 15.83
N SER A 26 8.80 -3.45 15.47
CA SER A 26 9.33 -2.20 16.06
C SER A 26 10.42 -1.60 15.19
N LEU A 27 10.32 -0.32 14.84
CA LEU A 27 11.39 0.38 14.12
C LEU A 27 12.65 0.64 14.96
N GLY A 28 12.66 0.27 16.25
CA GLY A 28 13.88 0.17 17.04
C GLY A 28 14.79 -1.00 16.63
N ASN A 29 14.29 -1.97 15.85
CA ASN A 29 15.06 -3.08 15.33
C ASN A 29 15.58 -2.80 13.90
N PRO A 30 16.91 -2.85 13.66
CA PRO A 30 17.51 -2.61 12.34
C PRO A 30 16.99 -3.50 11.20
N PHE A 31 16.52 -4.71 11.53
CA PHE A 31 15.88 -5.60 10.55
C PHE A 31 14.61 -4.97 9.98
N PHE A 32 13.75 -4.41 10.85
CA PHE A 32 12.49 -3.77 10.44
C PHE A 32 12.74 -2.44 9.73
N VAL A 33 13.78 -1.69 10.10
CA VAL A 33 14.21 -0.49 9.35
C VAL A 33 14.60 -0.85 7.91
N THR A 34 15.33 -1.97 7.73
CA THR A 34 15.73 -2.45 6.41
C THR A 34 14.52 -2.88 5.57
N LEU A 35 13.56 -3.60 6.18
CA LEU A 35 12.30 -3.98 5.52
C LEU A 35 11.49 -2.75 5.10
N ALA A 36 11.35 -1.75 5.97
CA ALA A 36 10.65 -0.50 5.66
C ALA A 36 11.28 0.22 4.46
N LYS A 37 12.62 0.28 4.42
CA LYS A 37 13.35 0.89 3.31
C LYS A 37 13.14 0.11 2.00
N GLY A 38 13.19 -1.22 2.04
CA GLY A 38 12.93 -2.07 0.88
C GLY A 38 11.52 -1.85 0.32
N ALA A 39 10.51 -1.78 1.20
CA ALA A 39 9.13 -1.49 0.81
C ALA A 39 8.99 -0.11 0.15
N GLN A 40 9.64 0.92 0.70
CA GLN A 40 9.62 2.27 0.12
C GLN A 40 10.27 2.32 -1.27
N VAL A 41 11.45 1.71 -1.43
CA VAL A 41 12.14 1.65 -2.73
C VAL A 41 11.26 0.92 -3.74
N LYS A 42 10.72 -0.24 -3.39
CA LYS A 42 9.91 -1.02 -4.33
C LYS A 42 8.60 -0.35 -4.71
N ALA A 43 7.94 0.32 -3.78
CA ALA A 43 6.73 1.09 -4.05
C ALA A 43 6.99 2.20 -5.08
N LYS A 44 8.11 2.92 -4.93
CA LYS A 44 8.51 3.97 -5.87
C LYS A 44 8.94 3.44 -7.23
N GLU A 45 9.59 2.27 -7.29
CA GLU A 45 9.88 1.62 -8.57
C GLU A 45 8.62 1.25 -9.36
N ILE A 46 7.52 0.96 -8.66
CA ILE A 46 6.25 0.52 -9.27
C ILE A 46 5.36 1.72 -9.65
N GLY A 47 5.25 2.74 -8.80
CA GLY A 47 4.31 3.85 -8.97
C GLY A 47 4.93 5.25 -9.01
N ASP A 48 6.24 5.33 -9.28
CA ASP A 48 7.05 6.54 -9.25
C ASP A 48 7.06 7.24 -7.87
N ASP A 49 7.55 8.49 -7.82
CA ASP A 49 7.59 9.30 -6.59
C ASP A 49 6.21 9.75 -6.08
N LYS A 50 5.12 9.38 -6.76
CA LYS A 50 3.75 9.74 -6.38
C LYS A 50 3.16 8.80 -5.33
N VAL A 51 3.79 7.63 -5.09
CA VAL A 51 3.29 6.66 -4.12
C VAL A 51 3.53 7.17 -2.69
N LYS A 52 2.45 7.35 -1.94
CA LYS A 52 2.54 7.63 -0.50
C LYS A 52 2.84 6.36 0.27
N VAL A 53 4.02 6.28 0.87
CA VAL A 53 4.37 5.15 1.75
C VAL A 53 4.28 5.59 3.20
N THR A 54 3.51 4.86 4.00
CA THR A 54 3.39 5.08 5.45
C THR A 54 3.91 3.85 6.16
N VAL A 55 4.83 4.06 7.11
CA VAL A 55 5.45 2.98 7.87
C VAL A 55 5.26 3.28 9.35
N ASP A 56 4.64 2.35 10.07
CA ASP A 56 4.39 2.44 11.50
C ASP A 56 4.93 1.23 12.26
N SER A 57 5.20 1.44 13.55
CA SER A 57 5.54 0.36 14.48
C SER A 57 4.30 -0.05 15.27
N ALA A 58 3.95 -1.33 15.23
CA ALA A 58 2.94 -1.92 16.10
C ALA A 58 3.46 -2.09 17.53
N ASP A 59 4.78 -2.06 17.76
CA ASP A 59 5.43 -2.36 19.04
C ASP A 59 5.01 -3.70 19.64
N TYR A 60 4.75 -4.67 18.75
CA TYR A 60 4.20 -6.00 19.08
C TYR A 60 2.85 -5.96 19.80
N ASP A 61 2.12 -4.85 19.70
CA ASP A 61 0.76 -4.69 20.21
C ASP A 61 -0.27 -4.92 19.10
N LEU A 62 -1.15 -5.90 19.31
CA LEU A 62 -2.18 -6.28 18.33
C LEU A 62 -3.22 -5.18 18.10
N GLY A 63 -3.55 -4.42 19.15
CA GLY A 63 -4.51 -3.32 19.07
C GLY A 63 -3.98 -2.18 18.20
N LYS A 64 -2.71 -1.79 18.41
CA LYS A 64 -2.00 -0.82 17.56
C LYS A 64 -1.95 -1.29 16.11
N GLN A 65 -1.57 -2.55 15.87
CA GLN A 65 -1.51 -3.09 14.51
C GLN A 65 -2.87 -3.04 13.80
N THR A 66 -3.93 -3.44 14.51
CA THR A 66 -5.30 -3.42 13.96
C THR A 66 -5.72 -1.98 13.62
N ASN A 67 -5.52 -1.04 14.54
CA ASN A 67 -5.82 0.37 14.31
C ASN A 67 -5.00 0.97 13.15
N GLN A 68 -3.74 0.59 12.99
CA GLN A 68 -2.90 1.02 11.88
C GLN A 68 -3.45 0.52 10.54
N ILE A 69 -3.88 -0.74 10.47
CA ILE A 69 -4.51 -1.31 9.26
C ILE A 69 -5.79 -0.53 8.91
N ASP A 70 -6.65 -0.27 9.89
CA ASP A 70 -7.88 0.52 9.68
C ASP A 70 -7.59 1.94 9.19
N ASN A 71 -6.55 2.57 9.75
CA ASN A 71 -6.09 3.90 9.32
C ASN A 71 -5.52 3.87 7.90
N PHE A 72 -4.76 2.85 7.52
CA PHE A 72 -4.24 2.70 6.15
C PHE A 72 -5.37 2.55 5.13
N ILE A 73 -6.41 1.79 5.47
CA ILE A 73 -7.59 1.62 4.61
C ILE A 73 -8.40 2.92 4.55
N SER A 74 -8.51 3.66 5.65
CA SER A 74 -9.28 4.91 5.70
C SER A 74 -8.58 6.07 4.97
N ALA A 75 -7.25 6.04 4.89
CA ALA A 75 -6.43 7.08 4.26
C ALA A 75 -6.21 6.90 2.75
N ARG A 76 -6.91 5.95 2.11
CA ARG A 76 -6.80 5.59 0.68
C ARG A 76 -7.33 6.65 -0.30
#